data_AF-K1JE27-F1
#
_entry.id   AF-K1JE27-F1
#
_cell.length_a   1.000
_cell.length_b   1.000
_cell.length_c   1.000
_cell.angle_alpha   90.00
_cell.angle_beta   90.00
_cell.angle_gamma   90.00
#
_symmetry.space_group_name_H-M   'P 1'
#
loop_
_entity.id
_entity.type
_entity.pdbx_description
1 polymer ?
#
loop_
_entity_poly.entity_id
_entity_poly.type
_entity_poly.pdbx_seq_one_letter_code
_entity_poly.pdbx_strand_id
1 'polypeptide(L)'
;MKKILLTLAALFTSYTYADNELIEKATVLGILKKYSETVACSTNFEEQESLEPFLKNVYTVERDPDTGAATYYILWEGDMGCPGGSGTYSYFVSEVSRYSKNRPFLVQNNEAFGEGVAREVNPRFIESLKKVDTNKFTLISSEFAENDSNNFPSIKYEYIIQRKGQWAPWIVAKKNLIQ
;
A
#
# COMPACT_ATOMS: atom_id res chain seq x y z
N MET A 1 -51.24 34.40 -18.32
CA MET A 1 -50.72 33.41 -19.29
C MET A 1 -49.22 33.60 -19.45
N LYS A 2 -48.43 32.52 -19.26
CA LYS A 2 -47.03 32.29 -19.68
C LYS A 2 -45.95 33.21 -19.06
N LYS A 3 -44.79 32.76 -18.60
CA LYS A 3 -44.16 31.44 -18.35
C LYS A 3 -42.97 31.77 -17.42
N ILE A 4 -42.92 31.21 -16.21
CA ILE A 4 -41.70 31.20 -15.39
C ILE A 4 -40.91 29.98 -15.86
N LEU A 5 -39.80 30.18 -16.56
CA LEU A 5 -38.84 29.11 -16.81
C LEU A 5 -37.83 29.11 -15.67
N LEU A 6 -37.97 28.15 -14.75
CA LEU A 6 -36.88 27.70 -13.88
C LEU A 6 -35.89 26.91 -14.73
N THR A 7 -34.71 27.47 -14.99
CA THR A 7 -33.55 26.68 -15.44
C THR A 7 -32.89 26.06 -14.22
N LEU A 8 -33.16 24.76 -14.04
CA LEU A 8 -32.51 23.86 -13.11
C LEU A 8 -31.03 23.71 -13.53
N ALA A 9 -30.10 24.18 -12.71
CA ALA A 9 -28.68 23.95 -12.91
C ALA A 9 -28.36 22.47 -12.59
N ALA A 10 -28.07 21.69 -13.62
CA ALA A 10 -27.61 20.32 -13.48
C ALA A 10 -26.17 20.30 -12.93
N LEU A 11 -26.04 20.12 -11.62
CA LEU A 11 -24.79 19.74 -10.96
C LEU A 11 -24.65 18.21 -11.01
N PHE A 12 -24.20 17.67 -12.14
CA PHE A 12 -23.86 16.24 -12.27
C PHE A 12 -22.61 16.05 -13.14
N THR A 13 -21.43 16.40 -12.65
CA THR A 13 -20.16 15.95 -13.27
C THR A 13 -19.02 15.87 -12.24
N SER A 14 -19.05 14.86 -11.36
CA SER A 14 -17.83 14.49 -10.59
C SER A 14 -17.72 13.01 -10.18
N TYR A 15 -18.74 12.17 -10.40
CA TYR A 15 -18.79 10.84 -9.77
C TYR A 15 -18.04 9.72 -10.53
N THR A 16 -17.68 9.89 -11.80
CA THR A 16 -17.11 8.81 -12.62
C THR A 16 -15.65 8.45 -12.31
N TYR A 17 -14.91 9.33 -11.63
CA TYR A 17 -13.48 9.12 -11.40
C TYR A 17 -13.17 8.29 -10.14
N ALA A 18 -13.92 8.50 -9.06
CA ALA A 18 -13.73 7.79 -7.79
C ALA A 18 -14.14 6.31 -7.91
N ASP A 19 -15.23 6.03 -8.62
CA ASP A 19 -15.74 4.67 -8.81
C ASP A 19 -14.74 3.79 -9.58
N ASN A 20 -14.04 4.36 -10.57
CA ASN A 20 -13.05 3.63 -11.35
C ASN A 20 -11.78 3.31 -10.55
N GLU A 21 -11.36 4.21 -9.65
CA GLU A 21 -10.21 3.95 -8.78
C GLU A 21 -10.51 2.85 -7.76
N LEU A 22 -11.70 2.83 -7.15
CA LEU A 22 -12.07 1.79 -6.20
C LEU A 22 -12.08 0.40 -6.86
N ILE A 23 -12.62 0.30 -8.08
CA ILE A 23 -12.60 -0.94 -8.87
C ILE A 23 -11.16 -1.37 -9.18
N GLU A 24 -10.29 -0.43 -9.57
CA GLU A 24 -8.89 -0.73 -9.80
C GLU A 24 -8.17 -1.19 -8.52
N LYS A 25 -8.44 -0.57 -7.37
CA LYS A 25 -7.91 -1.00 -6.07
C LYS A 25 -8.31 -2.42 -5.72
N ALA A 26 -9.58 -2.77 -5.92
CA ALA A 26 -10.05 -4.14 -5.74
C ALA A 26 -9.37 -5.11 -6.70
N THR A 27 -9.14 -4.69 -7.95
CA THR A 27 -8.46 -5.47 -8.97
C THR A 27 -7.01 -5.76 -8.60
N VAL A 28 -6.23 -4.73 -8.23
CA VAL A 28 -4.80 -4.92 -7.87
C VAL A 28 -4.64 -5.70 -6.58
N LEU A 29 -5.56 -5.56 -5.63
CA LEU A 29 -5.59 -6.37 -4.41
C LEU A 29 -5.86 -7.85 -4.72
N GLY A 30 -6.78 -8.15 -5.64
CA GLY A 30 -7.02 -9.51 -6.11
C GLY A 30 -5.82 -10.12 -6.84
N ILE A 31 -5.06 -9.31 -7.58
CA ILE A 31 -3.80 -9.73 -8.21
C ILE A 31 -2.75 -10.03 -7.15
N LEU A 32 -2.60 -9.15 -6.15
CA LEU A 32 -1.65 -9.35 -5.07
C LEU A 32 -1.97 -10.60 -4.24
N LYS A 33 -3.24 -10.86 -3.92
CA LYS A 33 -3.66 -12.09 -3.23
C LYS A 33 -3.19 -13.34 -3.97
N LYS A 34 -3.43 -13.40 -5.29
CA LYS A 34 -2.98 -14.55 -6.10
C LYS A 34 -1.46 -14.68 -6.12
N TYR A 35 -0.75 -13.55 -6.20
CA TYR A 35 0.70 -13.54 -6.12
C TYR A 35 1.19 -14.05 -4.76
N SER A 36 0.63 -13.56 -3.65
CA SER A 36 1.03 -13.97 -2.31
C SER A 36 0.82 -15.47 -2.07
N GLU A 37 -0.26 -16.05 -2.58
CA GLU A 37 -0.52 -17.50 -2.56
C GLU A 37 0.55 -18.34 -3.29
N THR A 38 1.34 -17.73 -4.19
CA THR A 38 2.40 -18.42 -4.93
C THR A 38 3.79 -18.23 -4.35
N VAL A 39 4.00 -17.18 -3.54
CA VAL A 39 5.33 -16.80 -3.04
C VAL A 39 5.48 -16.89 -1.53
N ALA A 40 4.38 -17.02 -0.79
CA ALA A 40 4.39 -16.97 0.67
C ALA A 40 3.42 -17.98 1.28
N CYS A 41 3.71 -18.37 2.51
CA CYS A 41 2.81 -19.11 3.39
C CYS A 41 2.23 -18.17 4.47
N SER A 42 1.18 -18.62 5.15
CA SER A 42 0.57 -17.94 6.29
C SER A 42 0.16 -16.50 6.00
N THR A 43 -0.30 -16.19 4.78
CA THR A 43 -0.58 -14.78 4.42
C THR A 43 -1.82 -14.25 5.14
N ASN A 44 -1.91 -12.95 5.38
CA ASN A 44 -3.12 -12.34 5.96
C ASN A 44 -4.38 -12.45 5.08
N PHE A 45 -4.24 -12.91 3.83
CA PHE A 45 -5.37 -13.18 2.95
C PHE A 45 -5.91 -14.61 3.07
N GLU A 46 -5.22 -15.49 3.81
CA GLU A 46 -5.69 -16.86 4.04
C GLU A 46 -7.01 -16.87 4.80
N GLU A 47 -7.88 -17.80 4.44
CA GLU A 47 -9.19 -18.01 5.08
C GLU A 47 -10.17 -16.82 4.99
N GLN A 48 -9.84 -15.77 4.22
CA GLN A 48 -10.71 -14.62 4.01
C GLN A 48 -11.70 -14.87 2.87
N GLU A 49 -13.00 -14.84 3.18
CA GLU A 49 -14.07 -14.93 2.17
C GLU A 49 -14.14 -13.67 1.27
N SER A 50 -13.69 -12.52 1.78
CA SER A 50 -13.71 -11.24 1.08
C SER A 50 -12.41 -10.46 1.29
N LEU A 51 -12.00 -9.72 0.25
CA LEU A 51 -10.84 -8.82 0.29
C LEU A 51 -11.18 -7.39 0.72
N GLU A 52 -12.46 -7.07 0.92
CA GLU A 52 -12.91 -5.72 1.27
C GLU A 52 -12.16 -5.10 2.47
N PRO A 53 -11.90 -5.82 3.58
CA PRO A 53 -11.20 -5.25 4.74
C PRO A 53 -9.75 -4.80 4.43
N PHE A 54 -9.15 -5.33 3.37
CA PHE A 54 -7.79 -5.05 2.96
C PHE A 54 -7.69 -3.90 1.95
N LEU A 55 -8.81 -3.40 1.41
CA LEU A 55 -8.82 -2.23 0.52
C LEU A 55 -8.22 -0.98 1.18
N LYS A 56 -8.33 -0.86 2.51
CA LYS A 56 -7.70 0.22 3.29
C LYS A 56 -6.17 0.22 3.22
N ASN A 57 -5.57 -0.91 2.84
CA ASN A 57 -4.14 -1.09 2.68
C ASN A 57 -3.66 -0.87 1.23
N VAL A 58 -4.55 -0.44 0.32
CA VAL A 58 -4.25 -0.17 -1.08
C VAL A 58 -4.13 1.34 -1.33
N TYR A 59 -2.90 1.79 -1.57
CA TYR A 59 -2.56 3.20 -1.74
C TYR A 59 -2.24 3.50 -3.20
N THR A 60 -3.06 4.34 -3.84
CA THR A 60 -2.77 4.87 -5.18
C THR A 60 -1.57 5.80 -5.09
N VAL A 61 -0.48 5.49 -5.78
CA VAL A 61 0.73 6.32 -5.84
C VAL A 61 0.65 7.24 -7.04
N GLU A 62 0.38 6.67 -8.21
CA GLU A 62 0.26 7.38 -9.48
C GLU A 62 -0.90 6.80 -10.28
N ARG A 63 -1.62 7.66 -10.98
CA ARG A 63 -2.73 7.26 -11.85
C ARG A 63 -2.92 8.31 -12.94
N ASP A 64 -2.58 7.93 -14.17
CA ASP A 64 -2.78 8.73 -15.37
C ASP A 64 -4.02 8.21 -16.12
N PRO A 65 -5.12 8.98 -16.15
CA PRO A 65 -6.35 8.58 -16.82
C PRO A 65 -6.24 8.58 -18.35
N ASP A 66 -5.30 9.32 -18.93
CA ASP A 66 -5.14 9.46 -20.38
C ASP A 66 -4.43 8.24 -20.95
N THR A 67 -3.26 7.92 -20.40
CA THR A 67 -2.46 6.75 -20.80
C THR A 67 -2.97 5.45 -20.17
N GLY A 68 -3.65 5.56 -19.02
CA GLY A 68 -4.03 4.46 -18.15
C GLY A 68 -2.88 3.90 -17.32
N ALA A 69 -1.70 4.52 -17.33
CA ALA A 69 -0.62 4.13 -16.42
C ALA A 69 -1.08 4.31 -14.98
N ALA A 70 -0.82 3.33 -14.12
CA ALA A 70 -1.21 3.41 -12.72
C ALA A 70 -0.30 2.54 -11.86
N THR A 71 -0.02 3.03 -10.66
CA THR A 71 0.86 2.40 -9.66
C THR A 71 0.19 2.46 -8.30
N TYR A 72 0.09 1.29 -7.67
CA TYR A 72 -0.48 1.11 -6.33
C TYR A 72 0.55 0.44 -5.43
N TYR A 73 0.63 0.92 -4.20
CA TYR A 73 1.36 0.27 -3.12
C TYR A 73 0.37 -0.45 -2.22
N ILE A 74 0.69 -1.68 -1.83
CA ILE A 74 -0.22 -2.51 -1.05
C ILE A 74 0.54 -3.12 0.12
N LEU A 75 0.06 -2.85 1.33
CA LEU A 75 0.57 -3.47 2.55
C LEU A 75 -0.10 -4.84 2.76
N TRP A 76 0.72 -5.88 2.87
CA TRP A 76 0.30 -7.24 3.20
C TRP A 76 1.37 -7.92 4.05
N GLU A 77 1.10 -9.12 4.56
CA GLU A 77 2.02 -9.86 5.42
C GLU A 77 1.96 -11.36 5.12
N GLY A 78 3.06 -12.04 5.40
CA GLY A 78 3.20 -13.49 5.20
C GLY A 78 4.61 -13.98 5.48
N ASP A 79 4.77 -15.29 5.36
CA ASP A 79 6.05 -16.01 5.43
C ASP A 79 6.56 -16.28 4.02
N MET A 80 7.21 -15.29 3.41
CA MET A 80 7.68 -15.37 2.02
C MET A 80 8.77 -16.44 1.86
N GLY A 81 8.60 -17.32 0.88
CA GLY A 81 9.46 -18.49 0.67
C GLY A 81 9.17 -19.67 1.62
N CYS A 82 8.16 -19.55 2.49
CA CYS A 82 7.75 -20.58 3.44
C CYS A 82 8.87 -21.20 4.31
N PRO A 83 9.87 -20.45 4.80
CA PRO A 83 10.92 -21.02 5.65
C PRO A 83 10.39 -21.52 7.01
N GLY A 84 9.28 -20.97 7.51
CA GLY A 84 8.68 -21.30 8.79
C GLY A 84 9.52 -20.89 10.01
N GLY A 85 8.85 -20.81 11.17
CA GLY A 85 9.49 -20.55 12.46
C GLY A 85 9.34 -19.10 12.95
N SER A 86 9.89 -18.84 14.14
CA SER A 86 9.80 -17.52 14.77
C SER A 86 10.69 -16.52 14.04
N GLY A 87 10.06 -15.51 13.44
CA GLY A 87 10.72 -14.37 12.84
C GLY A 87 10.95 -14.42 11.34
N THR A 88 10.36 -15.39 10.67
CA THR A 88 10.32 -15.43 9.21
C THR A 88 9.14 -14.66 8.62
N TYR A 89 8.06 -14.53 9.40
CA TYR A 89 6.91 -13.68 9.09
C TYR A 89 7.28 -12.20 9.00
N SER A 90 6.86 -11.53 7.93
CA SER A 90 7.10 -10.10 7.71
C SER A 90 5.93 -9.43 7.00
N TYR A 91 5.86 -8.11 7.15
CA TYR A 91 5.07 -7.24 6.30
C TYR A 91 5.85 -6.86 5.05
N PHE A 92 5.13 -6.68 3.96
CA PHE A 92 5.65 -6.26 2.67
C PHE A 92 4.80 -5.10 2.15
N VAL A 93 5.46 -4.17 1.47
CA VAL A 93 4.78 -3.13 0.69
C VAL A 93 5.08 -3.41 -0.77
N SER A 94 4.17 -4.11 -1.43
CA SER A 94 4.36 -4.48 -2.84
C SER A 94 3.88 -3.38 -3.76
N GLU A 95 4.61 -3.18 -4.85
CA GLU A 95 4.16 -2.37 -5.97
C GLU A 95 3.37 -3.22 -6.96
N VAL A 96 2.16 -2.77 -7.28
CA VAL A 96 1.35 -3.31 -8.39
C VAL A 96 1.08 -2.20 -9.37
N SER A 97 1.55 -2.34 -10.61
CA SER A 97 1.44 -1.29 -11.61
C SER A 97 1.15 -1.82 -13.01
N ARG A 98 0.66 -0.93 -13.88
CA ARG A 98 0.51 -1.13 -15.32
C ARG A 98 1.00 0.10 -16.06
N TYR A 99 1.57 -0.11 -17.25
CA TYR A 99 2.12 0.98 -18.06
C TYR A 99 1.11 1.66 -18.99
N SER A 100 -0.04 1.03 -19.27
CA SER A 100 -1.10 1.63 -20.10
C SER A 100 -2.42 0.88 -19.96
N LYS A 101 -3.52 1.45 -20.48
CA LYS A 101 -4.89 0.85 -20.48
C LYS A 101 -4.94 -0.56 -21.05
N ASN A 102 -4.08 -0.89 -22.01
CA ASN A 102 -4.08 -2.16 -22.73
C ASN A 102 -3.13 -3.20 -22.14
N ARG A 103 -2.43 -2.87 -21.04
CA ARG A 103 -1.50 -3.77 -20.36
C ARG A 103 -2.08 -4.20 -19.01
N PRO A 104 -1.86 -5.46 -18.60
CA PRO A 104 -2.33 -5.93 -17.30
C PRO A 104 -1.59 -5.22 -16.17
N PHE A 105 -2.22 -5.18 -15.01
CA PHE A 105 -1.52 -4.92 -13.75
C PHE A 105 -0.63 -6.10 -13.39
N LEU A 106 0.58 -5.80 -12.94
CA LEU A 106 1.59 -6.78 -12.54
C LEU A 106 2.21 -6.35 -11.21
N VAL A 107 2.50 -7.33 -10.35
CA VAL A 107 3.34 -7.12 -9.17
C VAL A 107 4.77 -6.89 -9.66
N GLN A 108 5.34 -5.74 -9.33
CA GLN A 108 6.70 -5.35 -9.76
C GLN A 108 7.77 -5.78 -8.75
N ASN A 109 7.47 -5.61 -7.45
CA ASN A 109 8.39 -5.89 -6.35
C ASN A 109 7.63 -5.94 -5.00
N ASN A 110 8.32 -6.36 -3.95
CA ASN A 110 7.82 -6.40 -2.56
C ASN A 110 8.40 -5.28 -1.67
N GLU A 111 9.21 -4.40 -2.25
CA GLU A 111 9.92 -3.31 -1.58
C GLU A 111 9.64 -2.00 -2.29
N ALA A 112 8.37 -1.57 -2.28
CA ALA A 112 7.92 -0.40 -3.04
C ALA A 112 8.64 0.91 -2.66
N PHE A 113 9.12 1.00 -1.42
CA PHE A 113 9.94 2.12 -0.94
C PHE A 113 11.45 1.93 -1.19
N GLY A 114 11.86 0.79 -1.76
CA GLY A 114 13.24 0.43 -2.05
C GLY A 114 14.07 -0.01 -0.84
N GLU A 115 15.20 -0.63 -1.13
CA GLU A 115 16.14 -1.19 -0.13
C GLU A 115 16.62 -0.18 0.91
N GLY A 116 16.70 1.11 0.55
CA GLY A 116 17.09 2.18 1.46
C GLY A 116 16.17 2.25 2.68
N VAL A 117 14.86 2.23 2.45
CA VAL A 117 13.84 2.25 3.51
C VAL A 117 13.76 0.88 4.20
N ALA A 118 13.88 -0.22 3.45
CA ALA A 118 13.83 -1.58 3.99
C ALA A 118 14.95 -1.86 5.03
N ARG A 119 16.10 -1.18 4.92
CA ARG A 119 17.20 -1.28 5.89
C ARG A 119 16.99 -0.49 7.18
N GLU A 120 16.08 0.49 7.18
CA GLU A 120 15.85 1.39 8.31
C GLU A 120 14.58 1.05 9.09
N VAL A 121 13.63 0.38 8.46
CA VAL A 121 12.34 -0.01 9.04
C VAL A 121 12.36 -1.51 9.29
N ASN A 122 11.96 -1.93 10.48
CA ASN A 122 11.82 -3.36 10.78
C ASN A 122 10.54 -3.93 10.13
N PRO A 123 10.63 -4.71 9.03
CA PRO A 123 9.45 -5.16 8.30
C PRO A 123 8.63 -6.18 9.09
N ARG A 124 9.19 -6.78 10.15
CA ARG A 124 8.52 -7.84 10.92
C ARG A 124 7.39 -7.33 11.82
N PHE A 125 7.36 -6.02 12.10
CA PHE A 125 6.45 -5.44 13.10
C PHE A 125 5.88 -4.09 12.64
N ILE A 126 5.45 -4.02 11.37
CA ILE A 126 4.71 -2.86 10.87
C ILE A 126 3.30 -2.88 11.46
N GLU A 127 2.93 -1.84 12.21
CA GLU A 127 1.59 -1.72 12.78
C GLU A 127 0.63 -0.93 11.88
N SER A 128 1.17 0.05 11.15
CA SER A 128 0.36 0.81 10.20
C SER A 128 1.21 1.48 9.12
N LEU A 129 0.61 1.62 7.95
CA LEU A 129 1.07 2.49 6.87
C LEU A 129 -0.05 3.48 6.55
N LYS A 130 0.30 4.75 6.31
CA LYS A 130 -0.66 5.77 5.89
C LYS A 130 -0.05 6.63 4.82
N LYS A 131 -0.80 6.84 3.74
CA LYS A 131 -0.45 7.83 2.71
C LYS A 131 -0.78 9.21 3.24
N VAL A 132 0.21 10.11 3.24
CA VAL A 132 0.01 11.54 3.51
C VAL A 132 -0.29 12.26 2.20
N ASP A 133 0.56 12.03 1.19
CA ASP A 133 0.38 12.50 -0.18
C ASP A 133 1.14 11.58 -1.17
N THR A 134 1.19 11.93 -2.45
CA THR A 134 1.83 11.12 -3.52
C THR A 134 3.34 10.91 -3.33
N ASN A 135 4.00 11.74 -2.52
CA ASN A 135 5.43 11.71 -2.25
C ASN A 135 5.74 11.53 -0.76
N LYS A 136 4.75 11.18 0.06
CA LYS A 136 4.92 11.06 1.51
C LYS A 136 4.00 10.03 2.14
N PHE A 137 4.59 9.18 2.97
CA PHE A 137 3.91 8.20 3.82
C PHE A 137 4.37 8.34 5.27
N THR A 138 3.52 7.92 6.20
CA THR A 138 3.91 7.63 7.57
C THR A 138 3.77 6.13 7.83
N LEU A 139 4.76 5.54 8.47
CA LEU A 139 4.79 4.12 8.83
C LEU A 139 5.09 4.00 10.31
N ILE A 140 4.36 3.14 11.02
CA ILE A 140 4.64 2.80 12.40
C ILE A 140 5.17 1.38 12.45
N SER A 141 6.34 1.21 13.08
CA SER A 141 6.96 -0.10 13.27
C SER A 141 7.71 -0.18 14.59
N SER A 142 7.82 -1.40 15.11
CA SER A 142 8.52 -1.68 16.37
C SER A 142 9.94 -2.22 16.14
N GLU A 143 10.85 -1.92 17.06
CA GLU A 143 12.25 -2.33 17.09
C GLU A 143 12.61 -2.97 18.44
N PHE A 144 13.67 -3.77 18.44
CA PHE A 144 14.14 -4.48 19.62
C PHE A 144 15.01 -3.60 20.50
N ALA A 145 14.70 -3.55 21.79
CA ALA A 145 15.62 -3.15 22.85
C ALA A 145 16.63 -4.29 23.16
N GLU A 146 17.64 -3.99 23.98
CA GLU A 146 18.76 -4.89 24.30
C GLU A 146 18.34 -6.26 24.88
N ASN A 147 17.17 -6.36 25.52
CA ASN A 147 16.68 -7.57 26.17
C ASN A 147 15.36 -8.10 25.59
N ASP A 148 14.96 -7.60 24.42
CA ASP A 148 13.72 -8.05 23.81
C ASP A 148 13.86 -9.47 23.26
N SER A 149 12.81 -10.27 23.47
CA SER A 149 12.67 -11.54 22.79
C SER A 149 12.34 -11.31 21.32
N ASN A 150 12.75 -12.22 20.45
CA ASN A 150 12.64 -12.09 18.99
C ASN A 150 11.20 -11.82 18.46
N ASN A 151 10.16 -12.12 19.22
CA ASN A 151 8.76 -11.89 18.81
C ASN A 151 8.09 -10.69 19.52
N PHE A 152 8.82 -9.98 20.39
CA PHE A 152 8.27 -8.97 21.28
C PHE A 152 9.17 -7.73 21.33
N PRO A 153 9.31 -6.99 20.22
CA PRO A 153 9.96 -5.68 20.25
C PRO A 153 9.17 -4.72 21.14
N SER A 154 9.88 -3.93 21.94
CA SER A 154 9.32 -3.02 22.94
C SER A 154 9.40 -1.54 22.55
N ILE A 155 10.26 -1.19 21.59
CA ILE A 155 10.46 0.20 21.13
C ILE A 155 9.60 0.43 19.90
N LYS A 156 8.92 1.58 19.81
CA LYS A 156 8.08 1.93 18.67
C LYS A 156 8.50 3.24 18.04
N TYR A 157 8.60 3.25 16.71
CA TYR A 157 8.94 4.42 15.93
C TYR A 157 7.85 4.76 14.92
N GLU A 158 7.62 6.06 14.74
CA GLU A 158 6.97 6.60 13.54
C GLU A 158 8.06 7.05 12.54
N TYR A 159 7.97 6.52 11.32
CA TYR A 159 8.82 6.85 10.20
C TYR A 159 8.07 7.76 9.23
N ILE A 160 8.70 8.86 8.83
CA ILE A 160 8.24 9.67 7.71
C ILE A 160 9.04 9.26 6.48
N ILE A 161 8.38 8.60 5.54
CA ILE A 161 8.97 8.15 4.28
C ILE A 161 8.60 9.17 3.21
N GLN A 162 9.59 9.75 2.52
CA GLN A 162 9.34 10.80 1.52
C GLN A 162 10.26 10.69 0.31
N ARG A 163 9.84 11.26 -0.81
CA ARG A 163 10.69 11.48 -2.00
C ARG A 163 10.56 12.92 -2.48
N LYS A 164 11.61 13.46 -3.09
CA LYS A 164 11.64 14.86 -3.56
C LYS A 164 10.82 15.10 -4.85
N GLY A 165 10.33 14.03 -5.46
CA GLY A 165 9.53 14.03 -6.68
C GLY A 165 9.29 12.60 -7.14
N GLN A 166 8.44 12.41 -8.15
CA GLN A 166 7.98 11.09 -8.62
C GLN A 166 9.12 10.13 -8.96
N TRP A 167 10.21 10.63 -9.53
CA TRP A 167 11.37 9.84 -9.97
C TRP A 167 12.50 9.76 -8.95
N ALA A 168 12.37 10.45 -7.82
CA ALA A 168 13.36 10.37 -6.76
C ALA A 168 13.14 9.10 -5.92
N PRO A 169 14.21 8.47 -5.41
CA PRO A 169 14.07 7.36 -4.48
C PRO A 169 13.34 7.81 -3.22
N TRP A 170 12.59 6.90 -2.62
CA TRP A 170 12.06 7.07 -1.28
C TRP A 170 13.19 7.01 -0.26
N ILE A 171 13.09 7.85 0.77
CA ILE A 171 14.01 7.89 1.90
C ILE A 171 13.23 7.98 3.21
N VAL A 172 13.81 7.48 4.30
CA VAL A 172 13.36 7.84 5.65
C VAL A 172 13.82 9.26 5.95
N ALA A 173 12.88 10.19 5.99
CA ALA A 173 13.13 11.59 6.27
C ALA A 173 13.28 11.89 7.76
N LYS A 174 12.50 11.17 8.57
CA LYS A 174 12.47 11.29 10.03
C LYS A 174 12.10 9.93 10.64
N LYS A 175 12.67 9.67 11.81
CA LYS A 175 12.36 8.54 12.69
C LYS A 175 12.11 9.14 14.08
N ASN A 176 10.87 9.06 14.55
CA ASN A 176 10.45 9.62 15.83
C ASN A 176 10.12 8.48 16.80
N LEU A 177 10.75 8.47 17.98
CA LEU A 177 10.38 7.55 19.05
C LEU A 177 8.99 7.92 19.55
N ILE A 178 8.07 6.95 19.59
CA ILE A 178 6.69 7.16 20.07
C ILE A 178 6.31 6.26 21.23
N GLN A 179 7.11 5.22 21.52
CA GLN A 179 6.98 4.38 22.72
C GLN A 179 8.30 3.68 23.03
#